data_AF-A0AAV6VBU1-F1
#
_entry.id   AF-A0AAV6VBU1-F1
#
_cell.length_a   1.000
_cell.length_b   1.000
_cell.length_c   1.000
_cell.angle_alpha   90.00
_cell.angle_beta   90.00
_cell.angle_gamma   90.00
#
_symmetry.space_group_name_H-M   'P 1'
#
loop_
_entity.id
_entity.type
_entity.pdbx_description
1 polymer ?
#
loop_
_entity_poly.entity_id
_entity_poly.type
_entity_poly.pdbx_seq_one_letter_code
_entity_poly.pdbx_strand_id
1 'polypeptide(L)'
;MDPDTKSFSCYAVSEALGETIVQTYTVAVVYPPSDPVITGYEKAKPVKAGDLQKFTCISTGGNPQATLKWFKNDKEVRFHCPNSLIRTVIIRRIF
;
A
#
# COMPACT_ATOMS: atom_id res chain seq x y z
N MET A 1 -0.95 14.70 -7.89
CA MET A 1 -2.39 14.47 -8.14
C MET A 1 -2.59 12.98 -8.22
N ASP A 2 -3.48 12.43 -7.40
CA ASP A 2 -3.85 11.02 -7.45
C ASP A 2 -4.58 10.75 -8.78
N PRO A 3 -4.07 9.85 -9.66
CA PRO A 3 -4.74 9.54 -10.93
C PRO A 3 -6.16 8.99 -10.74
N ASP A 4 -6.42 8.36 -9.60
CA ASP A 4 -7.69 7.73 -9.24
C ASP A 4 -8.68 8.71 -8.60
N THR A 5 -8.28 9.96 -8.38
CA THR A 5 -9.13 11.02 -7.82
C THR A 5 -9.38 12.12 -8.84
N LYS A 6 -10.65 12.40 -9.14
CA LYS A 6 -11.08 13.44 -10.10
C LYS A 6 -12.18 14.32 -9.51
N SER A 7 -12.11 15.62 -9.77
CA SER A 7 -13.14 16.58 -9.36
C SER A 7 -13.96 17.01 -10.57
N PHE A 8 -15.29 16.99 -10.42
CA PHE A 8 -16.26 17.42 -11.40
C PHE A 8 -17.02 18.61 -10.85
N SER A 9 -17.18 19.66 -11.64
CA SER A 9 -17.88 20.88 -11.25
C SER A 9 -19.09 21.11 -12.14
N CYS A 10 -20.25 21.32 -11.52
CA CYS A 10 -21.50 21.71 -12.17
C CYS A 10 -21.68 23.23 -12.05
N TYR A 11 -22.00 23.88 -13.15
CA TYR A 11 -22.19 25.32 -13.24
C TYR A 11 -23.64 25.61 -13.63
N ALA A 12 -24.38 26.32 -12.77
CA ALA A 12 -25.71 26.82 -13.05
C ALA A 12 -25.63 28.33 -13.29
N VAL A 13 -25.90 28.77 -14.52
CA VAL A 13 -25.82 30.16 -14.95
C VAL A 13 -27.24 30.72 -15.10
N SER A 14 -27.51 31.87 -14.48
CA SER A 14 -28.77 32.59 -14.65
C SER A 14 -28.51 33.99 -15.17
N GLU A 15 -28.90 34.25 -16.42
CA GLU A 15 -28.71 35.56 -17.07
C GLU A 15 -29.48 36.68 -16.36
N ALA A 16 -30.65 36.36 -15.79
CA ALA A 16 -31.51 37.33 -15.10
C ALA A 16 -30.92 37.81 -13.77
N LEU A 17 -30.08 37.00 -13.12
CA LEU A 17 -29.49 37.31 -11.81
C LEU A 17 -28.02 37.75 -11.92
N GLY A 18 -27.35 37.52 -13.07
CA GLY A 18 -25.92 37.80 -13.24
C GLY A 18 -25.01 36.93 -12.37
N GLU A 19 -25.55 35.92 -11.69
CA GLU A 19 -24.83 35.02 -10.79
C GLU A 19 -24.67 33.63 -11.39
N THR A 20 -23.56 32.96 -11.05
CA THR A 20 -23.30 31.57 -11.37
C THR A 20 -23.07 30.78 -10.09
N ILE A 21 -23.87 29.74 -9.88
CA ILE A 21 -23.69 28.81 -8.76
C ILE A 21 -22.84 27.65 -9.26
N VAL A 22 -21.77 27.32 -8.51
CA VAL A 22 -20.86 26.22 -8.83
C VAL A 22 -20.87 25.20 -7.71
N GLN A 23 -21.12 23.94 -8.07
CA GLN A 23 -21.01 22.81 -7.14
C GLN A 23 -19.93 21.86 -7.63
N THR A 24 -18.94 21.59 -6.78
CA THR A 24 -17.85 20.65 -7.08
C THR A 24 -18.02 19.36 -6.29
N TYR A 25 -17.83 18.22 -6.95
CA TYR A 25 -17.82 16.90 -6.35
C TYR A 25 -16.54 16.16 -6.71
N THR A 26 -15.91 15.51 -5.73
CA THR A 26 -14.70 14.73 -5.93
C THR A 26 -15.03 13.25 -5.91
N VAL A 27 -14.72 12.57 -7.01
CA VAL A 27 -14.85 11.12 -7.18
C VAL A 27 -13.49 10.49 -6.95
N ALA A 28 -13.41 9.50 -6.06
CA ALA A 28 -12.24 8.67 -5.85
C ALA A 28 -12.56 7.22 -6.26
N VAL A 29 -11.72 6.65 -7.12
CA VAL A 29 -11.84 5.25 -7.57
C VAL A 29 -11.09 4.36 -6.59
N VAL A 30 -11.83 3.53 -5.84
CA VAL A 30 -11.24 2.62 -4.85
C VAL A 30 -11.23 1.18 -5.37
N TYR A 31 -10.13 0.47 -5.14
CA TYR A 31 -9.96 -0.92 -5.55
C TYR A 31 -8.92 -1.61 -4.66
N PRO A 32 -9.04 -2.94 -4.45
CA PRO A 32 -8.11 -3.66 -3.61
C PRO A 32 -6.72 -3.77 -4.28
N PRO A 33 -5.66 -3.83 -3.48
CA PRO A 33 -4.33 -4.20 -3.97
C PRO A 33 -4.26 -5.71 -4.26
N SER A 34 -3.20 -6.14 -4.94
CA SER A 34 -2.92 -7.57 -5.14
C SER A 34 -2.63 -8.28 -3.82
N ASP A 35 -2.81 -9.60 -3.81
CA ASP A 35 -2.32 -10.42 -2.70
C ASP A 35 -0.81 -10.22 -2.48
N PRO A 36 -0.36 -10.18 -1.22
CA PRO A 36 1.04 -9.97 -0.91
C PRO A 36 1.87 -11.21 -1.25
N VAL A 37 2.98 -11.00 -1.96
CA VAL A 37 3.96 -12.03 -2.29
C VAL A 37 5.22 -11.82 -1.47
N ILE A 38 5.69 -12.90 -0.83
CA ILE A 38 6.96 -12.91 -0.11
C ILE A 38 8.07 -13.39 -1.05
N THR A 39 9.16 -12.63 -1.14
CA THR A 39 10.37 -12.96 -1.89
C THR A 39 11.61 -12.91 -1.00
N GLY A 40 12.78 -13.28 -1.55
CA GLY A 40 14.02 -13.33 -0.79
C GLY A 40 14.25 -14.66 -0.07
N TYR A 41 13.56 -15.74 -0.45
CA TYR A 41 13.81 -17.08 0.05
C TYR A 41 13.68 -18.12 -1.07
N GLU A 42 14.40 -19.22 -0.93
CA GLU A 42 14.29 -20.39 -1.81
C GLU A 42 13.60 -21.51 -1.02
N LYS A 43 12.46 -22.01 -1.51
CA LYS A 43 11.67 -23.05 -0.82
C LYS A 43 12.49 -24.30 -0.49
N ALA A 44 13.44 -24.66 -1.34
CA ALA A 44 14.27 -25.86 -1.19
C ALA A 44 15.53 -25.64 -0.33
N LYS A 45 15.83 -24.40 0.08
CA LYS A 45 17.08 -24.08 0.78
C LYS A 45 16.80 -23.77 2.25
N PRO A 46 17.16 -24.67 3.18
CA PRO A 46 17.01 -24.39 4.59
C PRO A 46 17.93 -23.25 5.02
N VAL A 47 17.41 -22.30 5.79
CA VAL A 47 18.20 -21.25 6.44
C VAL A 47 18.93 -21.86 7.64
N LYS A 48 20.27 -21.81 7.61
CA LYS A 48 21.08 -22.32 8.72
C LYS A 48 20.97 -21.39 9.92
N ALA A 49 21.17 -21.95 11.11
CA ALA A 49 21.23 -21.12 12.30
C ALA A 49 22.45 -20.21 12.28
N GLY A 50 22.30 -19.03 12.88
CA GLY A 50 23.29 -17.95 12.80
C GLY A 50 23.12 -17.06 11.57
N ASP A 51 22.58 -17.60 10.46
CA ASP A 51 22.39 -16.85 9.23
C ASP A 51 21.28 -15.79 9.35
N LEU A 52 21.48 -14.71 8.60
CA LEU A 52 20.49 -13.65 8.41
C LEU A 52 19.77 -13.89 7.10
N GLN A 53 18.46 -14.11 7.16
CA GLN A 53 17.61 -14.21 5.98
C GLN A 53 16.80 -12.93 5.80
N LYS A 54 16.94 -12.32 4.62
CA LYS A 54 16.16 -11.16 4.22
C LYS A 54 14.93 -11.63 3.44
N PHE A 55 13.74 -11.29 3.93
CA PHE A 55 12.49 -11.48 3.22
C PHE A 55 11.90 -10.14 2.82
N THR A 56 11.22 -10.11 1.69
CA THR A 56 10.58 -8.91 1.15
C THR A 56 9.12 -9.22 0.90
N CYS A 57 8.21 -8.41 1.44
CA CYS A 57 6.77 -8.52 1.16
C CYS A 57 6.37 -7.42 0.18
N ILE A 58 5.73 -7.81 -0.92
CA ILE A 58 5.35 -6.92 -2.02
C ILE A 58 3.86 -7.13 -2.30
N SER A 59 3.11 -6.04 -2.44
CA SER A 59 1.75 -6.01 -2.96
C SER A 59 1.68 -4.86 -3.96
N THR A 60 0.97 -5.07 -5.07
CA THR A 60 0.92 -4.13 -6.19
C THR A 60 -0.48 -3.55 -6.37
N GLY A 61 -0.54 -2.30 -6.84
CA GLY A 61 -1.80 -1.58 -7.01
C GLY A 61 -2.49 -1.23 -5.69
N GLY A 62 -3.81 -1.05 -5.77
CA GLY A 62 -4.67 -0.64 -4.69
C GLY A 62 -4.79 0.88 -4.56
N ASN A 63 -6.03 1.35 -4.48
CA ASN A 63 -6.34 2.70 -4.02
C ASN A 63 -7.34 2.62 -2.85
N PRO A 64 -6.92 2.93 -1.61
CA PRO A 64 -5.58 3.38 -1.21
C PRO A 64 -4.53 2.26 -1.23
N GLN A 65 -3.24 2.64 -1.15
CA GLN A 65 -2.12 1.69 -1.13
C GLN A 65 -2.20 0.69 0.03
N ALA A 66 -1.71 -0.53 -0.21
CA ALA A 66 -1.70 -1.61 0.77
C ALA A 66 -0.86 -1.27 2.01
N THR A 67 -1.39 -1.60 3.20
CA THR A 67 -0.60 -1.61 4.45
C THR A 67 -0.14 -3.04 4.74
N LEU A 68 1.11 -3.34 4.42
CA LEU A 68 1.70 -4.66 4.66
C LEU A 68 2.08 -4.86 6.14
N LYS A 69 1.92 -6.06 6.69
CA LYS A 69 2.34 -6.41 8.06
C LYS A 69 2.97 -7.79 8.08
N TRP A 70 4.02 -7.95 8.87
CA TRP A 70 4.68 -9.24 9.04
C TRP A 70 4.14 -9.95 10.27
N PHE A 71 3.86 -11.24 10.14
CA PHE A 71 3.42 -12.10 11.24
C PHE A 71 4.32 -13.32 11.34
N LYS A 72 4.63 -13.74 12.57
CA LYS A 72 5.31 -14.99 12.88
C LYS A 72 4.53 -15.68 13.99
N ASN A 73 4.01 -16.87 13.73
CA ASN A 73 3.17 -17.63 14.67
C ASN A 73 2.03 -16.75 15.23
N ASP A 74 1.29 -16.11 14.33
CA ASP A 74 0.15 -15.21 14.63
C ASP A 74 0.46 -13.93 15.41
N LYS A 75 1.74 -13.66 15.69
CA LYS A 75 2.19 -12.43 16.34
C LYS A 75 2.74 -11.45 15.31
N GLU A 76 2.20 -10.24 15.30
CA GLU A 76 2.72 -9.15 14.47
C GLU A 76 4.18 -8.87 14.86
N VAL A 77 5.08 -8.89 13.89
CA VAL A 77 6.48 -8.56 14.12
C VAL A 77 6.75 -7.17 13.56
N ARG A 78 7.06 -6.25 14.47
CA ARG A 78 7.38 -4.86 14.13
C ARG A 78 8.89 -4.76 13.97
N PHE A 79 9.34 -4.58 12.73
CA PHE A 79 10.74 -4.33 12.43
C PHE A 79 10.89 -2.92 11.88
N HIS A 80 11.79 -2.15 12.49
CA HIS A 80 12.15 -0.83 12.03
C HIS A 80 13.20 -1.00 10.91
N CYS A 81 12.80 -0.78 9.66
CA CYS A 81 13.72 -0.75 8.53
C CYS A 81 13.59 0.63 7.85
N PRO A 82 14.70 1.34 7.57
CA PRO A 82 14.68 2.77 7.23
C PRO A 82 14.09 3.16 5.86
N ASN A 83 13.52 2.24 5.05
CA ASN A 83 12.95 2.57 3.74
C ASN A 83 11.49 2.06 3.60
N SER A 84 10.54 2.97 3.79
CA SER A 84 9.11 2.73 4.05
C SER A 84 8.28 2.13 2.90
N LEU A 85 8.82 2.03 1.68
CA LEU A 85 8.04 1.61 0.50
C LEU A 85 8.13 0.10 0.23
N ILE A 86 9.10 -0.59 0.83
CA ILE A 86 9.29 -2.04 0.69
C ILE A 86 9.43 -2.62 2.10
N ARG A 87 8.44 -3.42 2.54
CA ARG A 87 8.49 -4.05 3.87
C ARG A 87 9.44 -5.24 3.86
N THR A 88 10.71 -4.92 4.03
CA THR A 88 11.78 -5.90 4.22
C THR A 88 11.85 -6.30 5.69
N VAL A 89 11.92 -7.60 5.96
CA VAL A 89 12.27 -8.15 7.27
C VAL A 89 13.57 -8.94 7.18
N ILE A 90 14.46 -8.74 8.16
CA ILE A 90 15.67 -9.54 8.31
C ILE A 90 15.48 -10.40 9.55
N ILE A 91 15.43 -11.73 9.36
CA ILE A 91 15.25 -12.68 10.45
C ILE A 91 16.59 -13.38 10.69
N ARG A 92 17.08 -13.34 11.93
CA ARG A 92 18.20 -14.18 12.39
C ARG A 92 17.64 -15.42 13.07
N ARG A 93 18.08 -16.60 12.65
CA ARG A 93 17.73 -17.85 13.34
C ARG A 93 18.74 -18.10 14.47
N ILE A 94 18.31 -17.93 15.72
CA ILE A 94 19.07 -18.29 16.92
C ILE A 94 18.52 -19.65 17.39
N PHE A 95 19.40 -20.62 17.67
CA PHE A 95 18.99 -21.91 18.24
C PHE A 95 18.35 -21.73 19.61
#